data_AF-A0A6L9MUX8-F1
#
_entry.id   AF-A0A6L9MUX8-F1
#
_cell.length_a   1.000
_cell.length_b   1.000
_cell.length_c   1.000
_cell.angle_alpha   90.00
_cell.angle_beta   90.00
_cell.angle_gamma   90.00
#
_symmetry.space_group_name_H-M   'P 1'
#
loop_
_entity.id
_entity.type
_entity.pdbx_description
1 polymer ?
#
loop_
_entity_poly.entity_id
_entity_poly.type
_entity_poly.pdbx_seq_one_letter_code
_entity_poly.pdbx_strand_id
1 'polypeptide(L)'
;MNIIKFILLFSLSFPTWATDESMVDISVVISKEGKWTLTYQTQKPVFRLSFVRNPDDSRIERWKPTISDFEIVFIENQEYLIKKDGSSFTKVSLHLTPTYKHLSKDYAPFSPYSDGGVLIYTGRLFACINQCLDETNLWRLSIQVPEGEHIIVSGKVYKGETSWIDSDDGMNIYVGSQQPIVTENVIAEIDSGLPEKIKLSLDSDIPKLMNYFEQRLGELEGVKPTLFASYANIDGHSSQGGTLSNQIFMHWNLNNLSEKVTDNKFLNNTIWFFAHEVAHLYQRSSKGDIYGEKHESWLHEGHADWLAALALLELYPETSEYVANKINRFRKHCSTGLGNFPLVEAADKGRFDLYYTCGLLIHQAIDLTLREKGKKDIYSLWVDFRMQAEKGDEKRSEIFLSHAEKWTSEDLVNRIKEVIESKLSNPDKTLIHLVTDE
;
A
#
# COMPACT_ATOMS: atom_id res chain seq x y z
N MET A 1 39.05 50.77 35.02
CA MET A 1 37.89 51.22 34.24
C MET A 1 37.53 50.09 33.29
N ASN A 2 36.59 49.23 33.69
CA ASN A 2 36.26 47.97 33.02
C ASN A 2 35.24 48.23 31.91
N ILE A 3 35.54 47.83 30.67
CA ILE A 3 34.59 47.82 29.57
C ILE A 3 34.13 46.38 29.35
N ILE A 4 32.87 46.13 29.67
CA ILE A 4 32.13 44.88 29.44
C ILE A 4 31.79 44.80 27.95
N LYS A 5 32.21 43.71 27.28
CA LYS A 5 31.72 43.35 25.94
C LYS A 5 30.43 42.54 26.08
N PHE A 6 29.33 43.06 25.57
CA PHE A 6 28.08 42.33 25.38
C PHE A 6 28.16 41.53 24.07
N ILE A 7 27.96 40.22 24.14
CA ILE A 7 27.78 39.34 22.97
C ILE A 7 26.26 39.21 22.76
N LEU A 8 25.76 39.68 21.61
CA LEU A 8 24.39 39.41 21.17
C LEU A 8 24.34 37.99 20.58
N LEU A 9 23.62 37.08 21.24
CA LEU A 9 23.21 35.81 20.64
C LEU A 9 22.02 36.08 19.70
N PHE A 10 22.21 35.88 18.39
CA PHE A 10 21.11 35.77 17.44
C PHE A 10 20.54 34.35 17.52
N SER A 11 19.37 34.21 18.13
CA SER A 11 18.57 32.98 18.08
C SER A 11 17.97 32.85 16.68
N LEU A 12 18.58 32.01 15.83
CA LEU A 12 17.97 31.53 14.60
C LEU A 12 16.86 30.53 14.97
N SER A 13 15.62 31.00 15.01
CA SER A 13 14.44 30.15 15.02
C SER A 13 14.31 29.51 13.64
N PHE A 14 14.63 28.21 13.54
CA PHE A 14 14.29 27.41 12.37
C PHE A 14 12.75 27.34 12.28
N PRO A 15 12.14 27.56 11.09
CA PRO A 15 10.72 27.31 10.91
C PRO A 15 10.48 25.82 11.10
N THR A 16 9.72 25.47 12.13
CA THR A 16 9.04 24.18 12.19
C THR A 16 8.07 24.13 11.02
N TRP A 17 8.31 23.24 10.07
CA TRP A 17 7.35 22.91 9.01
C TRP A 17 6.10 22.40 9.71
N ALA A 18 5.08 23.25 9.83
CA ALA A 18 3.80 22.86 10.37
C ALA A 18 3.04 22.17 9.24
N THR A 19 2.87 20.85 9.34
CA THR A 19 1.95 20.09 8.49
C THR A 19 0.53 20.63 8.71
N ASP A 20 -0.16 21.02 7.63
CA ASP A 20 -1.46 21.69 7.75
C ASP A 20 -2.61 20.66 7.80
N GLU A 21 -3.44 20.72 8.83
CA GLU A 21 -4.62 19.85 9.00
C GLU A 21 -5.76 20.42 8.13
N SER A 22 -6.59 19.55 7.51
CA SER A 22 -7.56 20.00 6.49
C SER A 22 -8.66 20.98 6.94
N MET A 23 -8.72 21.29 8.24
CA MET A 23 -9.78 22.06 8.91
C MET A 23 -11.20 21.47 8.70
N VAL A 24 -11.30 20.22 8.25
CA VAL A 24 -12.54 19.47 8.07
C VAL A 24 -12.51 18.24 8.97
N ASP A 25 -13.39 18.22 9.97
CA ASP A 25 -13.62 17.03 10.79
C ASP A 25 -14.55 16.08 10.03
N ILE A 26 -14.16 14.82 9.94
CA ILE A 26 -14.90 13.77 9.25
C ILE A 26 -15.43 12.78 10.28
N SER A 27 -16.72 12.44 10.22
CA SER A 27 -17.30 11.41 11.10
C SER A 27 -18.17 10.43 10.31
N VAL A 28 -18.03 9.14 10.59
CA VAL A 28 -18.90 8.08 10.06
C VAL A 28 -19.69 7.45 11.20
N VAL A 29 -21.02 7.44 11.09
CA VAL A 29 -21.90 6.77 12.04
C VAL A 29 -22.65 5.66 11.32
N ILE A 30 -22.57 4.44 11.87
CA ILE A 30 -23.34 3.29 11.45
C ILE A 30 -24.51 3.11 12.43
N SER A 31 -25.75 3.13 11.92
CA SER A 31 -26.94 2.91 12.74
C SER A 31 -27.22 1.43 12.98
N LYS A 32 -28.10 1.11 13.95
CA LYS A 32 -28.54 -0.27 14.22
C LYS A 32 -29.23 -0.93 13.02
N GLU A 33 -29.80 -0.13 12.12
CA GLU A 33 -30.42 -0.59 10.87
C GLU A 33 -29.40 -0.73 9.72
N GLY A 34 -28.09 -0.62 10.00
CA GLY A 34 -27.03 -0.73 9.01
C GLY A 34 -26.92 0.50 8.11
N LYS A 35 -27.44 1.66 8.52
CA LYS A 35 -27.38 2.89 7.72
C LYS A 35 -26.09 3.65 8.00
N TRP A 36 -25.32 3.89 6.94
CA TRP A 36 -24.05 4.60 7.00
C TRP A 36 -24.23 6.09 6.73
N THR A 37 -23.84 6.94 7.70
CA THR A 37 -23.89 8.40 7.57
C THR A 37 -22.51 8.99 7.72
N LEU A 38 -22.00 9.58 6.64
CA LEU A 38 -20.76 10.36 6.61
C LEU A 38 -21.10 11.83 6.81
N THR A 39 -20.38 12.52 7.69
CA THR A 39 -20.57 13.94 7.96
C THR A 39 -19.24 14.66 7.87
N TYR A 40 -19.27 15.79 7.17
CA TYR A 40 -18.18 16.75 7.14
C TYR A 40 -18.59 17.97 7.98
N GLN A 41 -17.71 18.37 8.89
CA GLN A 41 -17.88 19.54 9.75
C GLN A 41 -16.69 20.47 9.57
N THR A 42 -16.93 21.73 9.24
CA THR A 42 -15.89 22.76 9.12
C THR A 42 -15.94 23.74 10.28
N GLN A 43 -14.80 24.33 10.62
CA GLN A 43 -14.70 25.32 11.69
C GLN A 43 -15.23 26.71 11.29
N LYS A 44 -15.31 26.99 9.98
CA LYS A 44 -15.82 28.24 9.39
C LYS A 44 -16.77 27.95 8.24
N PRO A 45 -17.71 28.86 7.91
CA PRO A 45 -18.56 28.70 6.72
C PRO A 45 -17.73 28.56 5.44
N VAL A 46 -18.08 27.59 4.60
CA VAL A 46 -17.42 27.28 3.33
C VAL A 46 -18.45 27.17 2.21
N PHE A 47 -18.02 27.37 0.97
CA PHE A 47 -18.88 27.23 -0.21
C PHE A 47 -18.78 25.85 -0.86
N ARG A 48 -17.65 25.16 -0.68
CA ARG A 48 -17.40 23.84 -1.25
C ARG A 48 -16.37 23.05 -0.44
N LEU A 49 -16.50 21.74 -0.48
CA LEU A 49 -15.45 20.80 -0.08
C LEU A 49 -14.91 20.10 -1.34
N SER A 50 -13.60 19.95 -1.43
CA SER A 50 -12.91 19.28 -2.55
C SER A 50 -12.38 17.94 -2.08
N PHE A 51 -12.64 16.87 -2.82
CA PHE A 51 -12.16 15.54 -2.48
C PHE A 51 -10.78 15.23 -3.09
N VAL A 52 -9.82 14.70 -2.34
CA VAL A 52 -8.48 14.47 -2.92
C VAL A 52 -8.48 13.40 -4.01
N ARG A 53 -9.07 12.24 -3.72
CA ARG A 53 -9.05 11.07 -4.61
C ARG A 53 -10.30 11.03 -5.48
N ASN A 54 -10.13 11.10 -6.80
CA ASN A 54 -11.19 11.09 -7.82
C ASN A 54 -10.89 10.12 -8.99
N PRO A 55 -10.68 8.82 -8.73
CA PRO A 55 -10.34 7.83 -9.78
C PRO A 55 -11.48 7.56 -10.77
N ASP A 56 -12.72 7.83 -10.38
CA ASP A 56 -13.93 7.73 -11.22
C ASP A 56 -15.09 8.54 -10.61
N ASP A 57 -16.22 8.59 -11.33
CA ASP A 57 -17.45 9.31 -10.93
C ASP A 57 -18.36 8.50 -9.98
N SER A 58 -17.91 7.35 -9.47
CA SER A 58 -18.77 6.46 -8.66
C SER A 58 -19.26 7.10 -7.37
N ARG A 59 -18.55 8.12 -6.85
CA ARG A 59 -18.95 8.88 -5.67
C ARG A 59 -20.27 9.62 -5.92
N ILE A 60 -20.39 10.30 -7.06
CA ILE A 60 -21.58 11.08 -7.46
C ILE A 60 -22.83 10.18 -7.54
N GLU A 61 -22.66 8.98 -8.10
CA GLU A 61 -23.74 8.03 -8.28
C GLU A 61 -24.21 7.42 -6.95
N ARG A 62 -23.30 7.22 -6.00
CA ARG A 62 -23.53 6.33 -4.85
C ARG A 62 -23.64 7.04 -3.51
N TRP A 63 -23.05 8.22 -3.36
CA TRP A 63 -23.08 8.98 -2.11
C TRP A 63 -24.16 10.05 -2.21
N LYS A 64 -25.20 9.93 -1.38
CA LYS A 64 -26.39 10.76 -1.49
C LYS A 64 -26.49 11.71 -0.31
N PRO A 65 -26.56 13.03 -0.53
CA PRO A 65 -26.82 13.96 0.56
C PRO A 65 -28.07 13.60 1.36
N THR A 66 -27.99 13.75 2.68
CA THR A 66 -29.14 13.46 3.56
C THR A 66 -30.26 14.48 3.40
N ILE A 67 -29.94 15.66 2.86
CA ILE A 67 -30.87 16.73 2.51
C ILE A 67 -30.63 17.14 1.05
N SER A 68 -31.69 17.47 0.32
CA SER A 68 -31.67 17.68 -1.13
C SER A 68 -30.92 18.93 -1.60
N ASP A 69 -30.56 19.82 -0.68
CA ASP A 69 -29.94 21.11 -0.95
C ASP A 69 -28.47 20.98 -1.37
N PHE A 70 -27.87 19.82 -1.14
CA PHE A 70 -26.49 19.53 -1.48
C PHE A 70 -26.40 18.60 -2.69
N GLU A 71 -25.23 18.61 -3.32
CA GLU A 71 -24.86 17.69 -4.40
C GLU A 71 -23.35 17.52 -4.51
N ILE A 72 -22.94 16.40 -5.10
CA ILE A 72 -21.56 16.19 -5.51
C ILE A 72 -21.49 16.47 -7.01
N VAL A 73 -20.59 17.36 -7.42
CA VAL A 73 -20.40 17.77 -8.82
C VAL A 73 -18.97 17.48 -9.26
N PHE A 74 -18.78 17.19 -10.54
CA PHE A 74 -17.47 17.04 -11.16
C PHE A 74 -17.15 18.27 -12.01
N ILE A 75 -16.09 19.00 -11.64
CA ILE A 75 -15.67 20.23 -12.32
C ILE A 75 -14.15 20.16 -12.50
N GLU A 76 -13.64 20.36 -13.72
CA GLU A 76 -12.19 20.44 -14.00
C GLU A 76 -11.39 19.25 -13.44
N ASN A 77 -11.89 18.03 -13.65
CA ASN A 77 -11.25 16.78 -13.20
C ASN A 77 -11.23 16.57 -11.67
N GLN A 78 -12.13 17.24 -10.96
CA GLN A 78 -12.17 17.28 -9.50
C GLN A 78 -13.62 17.17 -9.00
N GLU A 79 -13.85 16.29 -8.01
CA GLU A 79 -15.16 16.16 -7.37
C GLU A 79 -15.29 17.17 -6.22
N TYR A 80 -16.43 17.86 -6.14
CA TYR A 80 -16.76 18.82 -5.09
C TYR A 80 -18.11 18.52 -4.45
N LEU A 81 -18.20 18.69 -3.14
CA LEU A 81 -19.48 18.72 -2.41
C LEU A 81 -19.88 20.18 -2.16
N ILE A 82 -21.03 20.56 -2.75
CA ILE A 82 -21.53 21.94 -2.74
C ILE A 82 -23.00 22.00 -2.32
N LYS A 83 -23.45 23.21 -1.98
CA LYS A 83 -24.87 23.52 -1.84
C LYS A 83 -25.39 24.12 -3.16
N LYS A 84 -26.54 23.63 -3.63
CA LYS A 84 -27.14 23.98 -4.93
C LYS A 84 -27.49 25.45 -5.10
N ASP A 85 -27.80 26.13 -4.00
CA ASP A 85 -28.10 27.56 -3.98
C ASP A 85 -26.84 28.45 -3.92
N GLY A 86 -25.65 27.85 -3.85
CA GLY A 86 -24.36 28.55 -3.76
C GLY A 86 -24.11 29.22 -2.40
N SER A 87 -24.97 29.04 -1.40
CA SER A 87 -24.75 29.60 -0.07
C SER A 87 -23.72 28.80 0.73
N SER A 88 -23.08 29.46 1.70
CA SER A 88 -22.08 28.81 2.55
C SER A 88 -22.72 27.86 3.57
N PHE A 89 -21.98 26.82 3.97
CA PHE A 89 -22.36 25.85 4.99
C PHE A 89 -21.20 25.55 5.94
N THR A 90 -21.49 25.02 7.12
CA THR A 90 -20.49 24.51 8.07
C THR A 90 -20.59 23.00 8.29
N LYS A 91 -21.69 22.38 7.83
CA LYS A 91 -21.96 20.97 8.01
C LYS A 91 -22.69 20.41 6.81
N VAL A 92 -22.32 19.22 6.38
CA VAL A 92 -23.05 18.45 5.37
C VAL A 92 -22.92 16.96 5.67
N SER A 93 -24.01 16.22 5.47
CA SER A 93 -24.05 14.78 5.67
C SER A 93 -24.46 14.05 4.39
N LEU A 94 -23.89 12.86 4.20
CA LEU A 94 -24.15 11.95 3.09
C LEU A 94 -24.55 10.57 3.63
N HIS A 95 -25.50 9.92 2.98
CA HIS A 95 -25.72 8.49 3.08
C HIS A 95 -24.76 7.76 2.15
N LEU A 96 -24.08 6.77 2.71
CA LEU A 96 -23.15 5.91 1.98
C LEU A 96 -23.81 4.56 1.68
N THR A 97 -23.45 3.99 0.53
CA THR A 97 -23.81 2.63 0.14
C THR A 97 -22.55 1.76 0.16
N PRO A 98 -22.38 0.90 1.19
CA PRO A 98 -21.14 0.14 1.43
C PRO A 98 -21.04 -1.09 0.51
N THR A 99 -21.11 -0.89 -0.80
CA THR A 99 -20.95 -1.97 -1.79
C THR A 99 -19.58 -1.91 -2.45
N TYR A 100 -19.07 -3.04 -2.93
CA TYR A 100 -17.79 -3.05 -3.64
C TYR A 100 -17.88 -2.29 -4.97
N LYS A 101 -16.80 -1.60 -5.33
CA LYS A 101 -16.56 -1.02 -6.65
C LYS A 101 -15.07 -1.14 -6.94
N HIS A 102 -14.73 -1.92 -7.95
CA HIS A 102 -13.36 -1.96 -8.42
C HIS A 102 -12.99 -0.61 -9.03
N LEU A 103 -11.88 -0.04 -8.58
CA LEU A 103 -11.30 1.20 -9.08
C LEU A 103 -9.94 0.89 -9.68
N SER A 104 -9.72 1.31 -10.92
CA SER A 104 -8.41 1.12 -11.56
C SER A 104 -7.41 2.09 -10.95
N LYS A 105 -6.25 1.60 -10.50
CA LYS A 105 -5.17 2.40 -9.90
C LYS A 105 -5.54 3.14 -8.61
N ASP A 106 -6.63 2.75 -7.95
CA ASP A 106 -7.03 3.25 -6.64
C ASP A 106 -7.71 2.13 -5.84
N TYR A 107 -7.87 2.32 -4.54
CA TYR A 107 -8.44 1.33 -3.64
C TYR A 107 -9.97 1.40 -3.67
N ALA A 108 -10.62 0.23 -3.71
CA ALA A 108 -12.07 0.16 -3.58
C ALA A 108 -12.54 0.83 -2.28
N PRO A 109 -13.59 1.68 -2.33
CA PRO A 109 -14.02 2.45 -1.17
C PRO A 109 -14.60 1.56 -0.06
N PHE A 110 -15.22 0.45 -0.45
CA PHE A 110 -15.79 -0.54 0.46
C PHE A 110 -15.48 -1.94 -0.05
N SER A 111 -15.11 -2.85 0.85
CA SER A 111 -14.99 -4.30 0.59
C SER A 111 -15.87 -5.05 1.59
N PRO A 112 -17.07 -5.49 1.19
CA PRO A 112 -18.00 -6.18 2.08
C PRO A 112 -17.50 -7.56 2.50
N TYR A 113 -17.87 -7.97 3.71
CA TYR A 113 -17.70 -9.31 4.26
C TYR A 113 -19.03 -10.06 4.20
N SER A 114 -18.97 -11.39 4.16
CA SER A 114 -20.17 -12.23 4.06
C SER A 114 -21.10 -12.17 5.29
N ASP A 115 -20.58 -11.76 6.45
CA ASP A 115 -21.34 -11.60 7.70
C ASP A 115 -22.01 -10.21 7.84
N GLY A 116 -21.82 -9.33 6.86
CA GLY A 116 -22.30 -7.95 6.87
C GLY A 116 -21.27 -6.93 7.37
N GLY A 117 -20.09 -7.37 7.84
CA GLY A 117 -18.95 -6.49 8.08
C GLY A 117 -18.46 -5.81 6.81
N VAL A 118 -17.71 -4.72 6.95
CA VAL A 118 -17.25 -3.89 5.83
C VAL A 118 -15.84 -3.38 6.10
N LEU A 119 -14.94 -3.59 5.14
CA LEU A 119 -13.71 -2.80 5.05
C LEU A 119 -13.99 -1.49 4.34
N ILE A 120 -13.53 -0.37 4.88
CA ILE A 120 -13.65 0.96 4.26
C ILE A 120 -12.25 1.50 4.04
N TYR A 121 -12.00 2.11 2.89
CA TYR A 121 -10.78 2.84 2.64
C TYR A 121 -10.99 4.34 2.92
N THR A 122 -10.29 4.88 3.92
CA THR A 122 -10.50 6.24 4.44
C THR A 122 -9.99 7.32 3.48
N GLY A 123 -9.02 7.01 2.61
CA GLY A 123 -8.52 7.94 1.60
C GLY A 123 -9.60 8.46 0.64
N ARG A 124 -10.65 7.67 0.36
CA ARG A 124 -11.79 8.13 -0.45
C ARG A 124 -12.69 9.12 0.31
N LEU A 125 -12.63 9.16 1.65
CA LEU A 125 -13.40 10.07 2.49
C LEU A 125 -12.72 11.45 2.66
N PHE A 126 -11.44 11.57 2.33
CA PHE A 126 -10.69 12.80 2.60
C PHE A 126 -11.15 13.97 1.73
N ALA A 127 -11.37 15.12 2.38
CA ALA A 127 -11.76 16.37 1.73
C ALA A 127 -11.15 17.61 2.42
N CYS A 128 -10.91 18.66 1.63
CA CYS A 128 -10.43 19.96 2.12
C CYS A 128 -11.40 21.09 1.74
N ILE A 129 -11.25 22.21 2.44
CA ILE A 129 -11.97 23.46 2.11
C ILE A 129 -11.45 24.00 0.78
N ASN A 130 -12.35 24.23 -0.18
CA ASN A 130 -12.07 24.79 -1.51
C ASN A 130 -11.17 23.98 -2.43
N GLN A 131 -9.95 23.63 -2.00
CA GLN A 131 -8.95 22.85 -2.71
C GLN A 131 -7.96 22.29 -1.68
N CYS A 132 -7.45 21.08 -1.91
CA CYS A 132 -6.38 20.52 -1.08
C CYS A 132 -5.04 21.03 -1.60
N LEU A 133 -4.25 21.64 -0.70
CA LEU A 133 -2.85 21.95 -0.98
C LEU A 133 -2.04 20.67 -0.78
N ASP A 134 -0.93 20.53 -1.48
CA ASP A 134 -0.07 19.33 -1.38
C ASP A 134 0.43 19.07 0.06
N GLU A 135 0.56 20.14 0.85
CA GLU A 135 0.96 20.08 2.27
C GLU A 135 -0.18 19.69 3.22
N THR A 136 -1.44 19.68 2.75
CA THR A 136 -2.61 19.31 3.54
C THR A 136 -2.83 17.80 3.46
N ASN A 137 -2.11 17.05 4.30
CA ASN A 137 -2.11 15.59 4.29
C ASN A 137 -2.58 14.96 5.60
N LEU A 138 -3.07 15.74 6.57
CA LEU A 138 -3.61 15.25 7.83
C LEU A 138 -5.09 15.59 8.00
N TRP A 139 -5.88 14.65 8.49
CA TRP A 139 -7.29 14.90 8.80
C TRP A 139 -7.82 14.08 9.97
N ARG A 140 -8.76 14.67 10.69
CA ARG A 140 -9.44 14.00 11.80
C ARG A 140 -10.60 13.15 11.29
N LEU A 141 -10.59 11.88 11.68
CA LEU A 141 -11.67 10.94 11.40
C LEU A 141 -12.19 10.34 12.71
N SER A 142 -13.52 10.27 12.85
CA SER A 142 -14.18 9.51 13.91
C SER A 142 -15.16 8.50 13.34
N ILE A 143 -15.29 7.37 14.01
CA ILE A 143 -16.24 6.32 13.63
C ILE A 143 -17.00 5.85 14.85
N GLN A 144 -18.31 5.69 14.68
CA GLN A 144 -19.21 5.13 15.67
C GLN A 144 -19.98 3.94 15.07
N VAL A 145 -19.99 2.85 15.82
CA VAL A 145 -20.65 1.57 15.49
C VAL A 145 -21.73 1.24 16.53
N PRO A 146 -22.76 0.46 16.16
CA PRO A 146 -23.76 -0.01 17.11
C PRO A 146 -23.17 -1.00 18.13
N GLU A 147 -23.92 -1.23 19.21
CA GLU A 147 -23.59 -2.25 20.20
C GLU A 147 -23.51 -3.64 19.55
N GLY A 148 -22.47 -4.42 19.88
CA GLY A 148 -22.20 -5.73 19.30
C GLY A 148 -21.24 -5.70 18.11
N GLU A 149 -21.01 -4.54 17.52
CA GLU A 149 -19.99 -4.32 16.49
C GLU A 149 -18.70 -3.73 17.08
N HIS A 150 -17.62 -3.77 16.31
CA HIS A 150 -16.33 -3.21 16.66
C HIS A 150 -15.65 -2.61 15.42
N ILE A 151 -14.59 -1.83 15.69
CA ILE A 151 -13.78 -1.13 14.69
C ILE A 151 -12.36 -1.66 14.80
N ILE A 152 -11.75 -2.05 13.68
CA ILE A 152 -10.31 -2.36 13.62
C ILE A 152 -9.61 -1.25 12.84
N VAL A 153 -8.74 -0.53 13.54
CA VAL A 153 -7.98 0.60 12.98
C VAL A 153 -6.63 0.73 13.69
N SER A 154 -5.59 1.03 12.92
CA SER A 154 -4.21 1.23 13.42
C SER A 154 -3.75 0.15 14.41
N GLY A 155 -3.93 -1.13 14.05
CA GLY A 155 -3.47 -2.26 14.87
C GLY A 155 -4.20 -2.43 16.20
N LYS A 156 -5.42 -1.89 16.35
CA LYS A 156 -6.23 -1.96 17.57
C LYS A 156 -7.70 -2.24 17.26
N VAL A 157 -8.38 -2.84 18.23
CA VAL A 157 -9.82 -3.15 18.21
C VAL A 157 -10.55 -2.22 19.18
N TYR A 158 -11.57 -1.51 18.70
CA TYR A 158 -12.38 -0.57 19.48
C TYR A 158 -13.86 -0.97 19.45
N LYS A 159 -14.60 -0.64 20.52
CA LYS A 159 -16.06 -0.82 20.60
C LYS A 159 -16.74 0.54 20.73
N GLY A 160 -17.92 0.69 20.14
CA GLY A 160 -18.73 1.91 20.26
C GLY A 160 -18.21 3.04 19.38
N GLU A 161 -17.17 3.76 19.80
CA GLU A 161 -16.61 4.87 19.03
C GLU A 161 -15.08 4.97 19.16
N THR A 162 -14.44 5.52 18.13
CA THR A 162 -13.02 5.90 18.17
C THR A 162 -12.75 7.06 17.22
N SER A 163 -11.64 7.77 17.44
CA SER A 163 -11.19 8.88 16.60
C SER A 163 -9.67 8.92 16.51
N TRP A 164 -9.15 9.29 15.34
CA TRP A 164 -7.71 9.41 15.09
C TRP A 164 -7.42 10.52 14.07
N ILE A 165 -6.14 10.83 13.93
CA ILE A 165 -5.63 11.61 12.80
C ILE A 165 -5.16 10.61 11.76
N ASP A 166 -5.76 10.65 10.59
CA ASP A 166 -5.38 9.89 9.42
C ASP A 166 -4.46 10.74 8.53
N SER A 167 -3.73 10.11 7.62
CA SER A 167 -2.73 10.83 6.81
C SER A 167 -2.57 10.30 5.39
N ASP A 168 -2.03 11.17 4.52
CA ASP A 168 -1.55 10.86 3.18
C ASP A 168 -2.60 10.13 2.32
N ASP A 169 -2.37 8.85 2.06
CA ASP A 169 -3.26 7.98 1.29
C ASP A 169 -4.43 7.44 2.11
N GLY A 170 -4.45 7.62 3.41
CA GLY A 170 -5.40 7.00 4.32
C GLY A 170 -5.08 5.52 4.55
N MET A 171 -6.05 4.81 5.13
CA MET A 171 -5.90 3.40 5.50
C MET A 171 -7.19 2.61 5.31
N ASN A 172 -7.09 1.29 5.37
CA ASN A 172 -8.26 0.45 5.51
C ASN A 172 -8.69 0.34 6.98
N ILE A 173 -10.00 0.31 7.19
CA ILE A 173 -10.62 0.13 8.51
C ILE A 173 -11.74 -0.89 8.41
N TYR A 174 -11.82 -1.80 9.37
CA TYR A 174 -12.93 -2.76 9.42
C TYR A 174 -13.98 -2.29 10.41
N VAL A 175 -15.25 -2.49 10.05
CA VAL A 175 -16.43 -2.32 10.90
C VAL A 175 -17.29 -3.57 10.75
N GLY A 176 -17.64 -4.21 11.87
CA GLY A 176 -18.53 -5.37 11.85
C GLY A 176 -18.57 -6.14 13.16
N SER A 177 -19.15 -7.34 13.13
CA SER A 177 -19.41 -8.15 14.34
C SER A 177 -18.46 -9.36 14.49
N GLN A 178 -17.85 -9.81 13.39
CA GLN A 178 -16.95 -10.95 13.36
C GLN A 178 -15.74 -10.73 14.28
N GLN A 179 -15.39 -11.70 15.13
CA GLN A 179 -14.26 -11.51 16.03
C GLN A 179 -12.93 -11.70 15.28
N PRO A 180 -11.99 -10.74 15.37
CA PRO A 180 -10.69 -10.87 14.74
C PRO A 180 -9.83 -11.89 15.48
N ILE A 181 -8.90 -12.49 14.74
CA ILE A 181 -7.78 -13.24 15.32
C ILE A 181 -6.74 -12.21 15.79
N VAL A 182 -6.48 -12.18 17.09
CA VAL A 182 -5.51 -11.25 17.70
C VAL A 182 -4.37 -12.05 18.31
N THR A 183 -3.17 -11.85 17.76
CA THR A 183 -1.92 -12.42 18.29
C THR A 183 -1.00 -11.31 18.80
N GLU A 184 0.20 -11.66 19.27
CA GLU A 184 1.22 -10.67 19.62
C GLU A 184 1.63 -9.82 18.41
N ASN A 185 1.75 -10.43 17.22
CA ASN A 185 2.38 -9.81 16.05
C ASN A 185 1.39 -9.30 15.00
N VAL A 186 0.14 -9.80 14.98
CA VAL A 186 -0.83 -9.45 13.93
C VAL A 186 -2.27 -9.45 14.46
N ILE A 187 -3.10 -8.56 13.91
CA ILE A 187 -4.57 -8.67 13.96
C ILE A 187 -5.04 -9.13 12.59
N ALA A 188 -5.83 -10.19 12.51
CA ALA A 188 -6.35 -10.70 11.25
C ALA A 188 -7.88 -10.77 11.28
N GLU A 189 -8.49 -10.14 10.28
CA GLU A 189 -9.92 -10.15 10.03
C GLU A 189 -10.14 -10.91 8.72
N ILE A 190 -10.54 -12.18 8.84
CA ILE A 190 -10.65 -13.12 7.72
C ILE A 190 -12.11 -13.53 7.56
N ASP A 191 -12.74 -13.11 6.48
CA ASP A 191 -14.14 -13.36 6.19
C ASP A 191 -14.52 -14.84 6.32
N SER A 192 -15.46 -15.13 7.23
CA SER A 192 -15.94 -16.48 7.50
C SER A 192 -16.53 -17.19 6.28
N GLY A 193 -17.00 -16.41 5.29
CA GLY A 193 -17.53 -16.89 4.01
C GLY A 193 -16.46 -17.34 3.00
N LEU A 194 -15.18 -17.09 3.27
CA LEU A 194 -14.09 -17.62 2.44
C LEU A 194 -14.07 -19.15 2.49
N PRO A 195 -13.70 -19.83 1.39
CA PRO A 195 -13.47 -21.26 1.40
C PRO A 195 -12.46 -21.68 2.48
N GLU A 196 -12.73 -22.80 3.14
CA GLU A 196 -11.94 -23.29 4.28
C GLU A 196 -10.44 -23.38 3.97
N LYS A 197 -10.09 -23.80 2.75
CA LYS A 197 -8.69 -23.90 2.30
C LYS A 197 -7.96 -22.55 2.29
N ILE A 198 -8.65 -21.45 1.95
CA ILE A 198 -8.06 -20.11 2.02
C ILE A 198 -7.94 -19.66 3.47
N LYS A 199 -8.98 -19.84 4.28
CA LYS A 199 -8.95 -19.45 5.70
C LYS A 199 -7.80 -20.13 6.46
N LEU A 200 -7.65 -21.46 6.29
CA LEU A 200 -6.56 -22.23 6.88
C LEU A 200 -5.18 -21.80 6.36
N SER A 201 -5.09 -21.46 5.07
CA SER A 201 -3.84 -20.92 4.49
C SER A 201 -3.52 -19.56 5.11
N LEU A 202 -4.46 -18.63 5.20
CA LEU A 202 -4.24 -17.32 5.82
C LEU A 202 -3.85 -17.42 7.30
N ASP A 203 -4.51 -18.29 8.06
CA ASP A 203 -4.24 -18.50 9.49
C ASP A 203 -2.85 -19.13 9.73
N SER A 204 -2.39 -20.01 8.84
CA SER A 204 -1.14 -20.76 8.97
C SER A 204 0.06 -20.08 8.30
N ASP A 205 -0.14 -19.53 7.10
CA ASP A 205 0.92 -19.10 6.21
C ASP A 205 1.36 -17.67 6.49
N ILE A 206 0.45 -16.77 6.85
CA ILE A 206 0.80 -15.39 7.18
C ILE A 206 1.74 -15.33 8.41
N PRO A 207 1.46 -16.02 9.53
CA PRO A 207 2.41 -16.05 10.65
C PRO A 207 3.78 -16.66 10.28
N LYS A 208 3.81 -17.69 9.42
CA LYS A 208 5.08 -18.27 8.94
C LYS A 208 5.89 -17.30 8.10
N LEU A 209 5.24 -16.60 7.17
CA LEU A 209 5.87 -15.57 6.33
C LEU A 209 6.39 -14.42 7.18
N MET A 210 5.58 -13.92 8.11
CA MET A 210 5.99 -12.88 9.06
C MET A 210 7.24 -13.29 9.83
N ASN A 211 7.23 -14.45 10.49
CA ASN A 211 8.40 -14.95 11.22
C ASN A 211 9.62 -15.18 10.30
N TYR A 212 9.41 -15.67 9.08
CA TYR A 212 10.49 -15.89 8.12
C TYR A 212 11.21 -14.58 7.74
N PHE A 213 10.45 -13.52 7.49
CA PHE A 213 11.00 -12.21 7.16
C PHE A 213 11.56 -11.50 8.37
N GLU A 214 10.90 -11.57 9.53
CA GLU A 214 11.38 -10.99 10.80
C GLU A 214 12.78 -11.51 11.16
N GLN A 215 13.00 -12.82 11.08
CA GLN A 215 14.30 -13.44 11.35
C GLN A 215 15.43 -12.94 10.44
N ARG A 216 15.12 -12.37 9.28
CA ARG A 216 16.09 -11.95 8.25
C ARG A 216 16.21 -10.44 8.12
N LEU A 217 15.13 -9.72 8.38
CA LEU A 217 15.01 -8.27 8.18
C LEU A 217 14.83 -7.51 9.50
N GLY A 218 14.66 -8.19 10.63
CA GLY A 218 14.43 -7.58 11.94
C GLY A 218 12.95 -7.44 12.28
N GLU A 219 12.69 -7.14 13.56
CA GLU A 219 11.35 -6.94 14.11
C GLU A 219 10.66 -5.71 13.53
N LEU A 220 9.33 -5.79 13.38
CA LEU A 220 8.51 -4.64 13.05
C LEU A 220 8.31 -3.79 14.30
N GLU A 221 8.80 -2.56 14.26
CA GLU A 221 8.54 -1.58 15.32
C GLU A 221 7.24 -0.80 15.05
N GLY A 222 6.54 -0.41 16.12
CA GLY A 222 5.41 0.51 16.05
C GLY A 222 4.03 -0.16 16.00
N VAL A 223 3.24 0.14 14.97
CA VAL A 223 1.83 -0.28 14.89
C VAL A 223 1.74 -1.74 14.47
N LYS A 224 1.01 -2.53 15.25
CA LYS A 224 0.74 -3.94 14.96
C LYS A 224 0.12 -4.11 13.57
N PRO A 225 0.73 -4.88 12.65
CA PRO A 225 0.17 -5.15 11.34
C PRO A 225 -1.24 -5.73 11.40
N THR A 226 -2.07 -5.36 10.42
CA THR A 226 -3.43 -5.87 10.29
C THR A 226 -3.66 -6.54 8.92
N LEU A 227 -4.20 -7.75 8.92
CA LEU A 227 -4.63 -8.46 7.72
C LEU A 227 -6.14 -8.33 7.56
N PHE A 228 -6.59 -7.95 6.37
CA PHE A 228 -8.00 -7.93 5.98
C PHE A 228 -8.24 -8.83 4.76
N ALA A 229 -9.07 -9.85 4.89
CA ALA A 229 -9.39 -10.77 3.80
C ALA A 229 -10.91 -10.87 3.66
N SER A 230 -11.46 -10.34 2.57
CA SER A 230 -12.91 -10.21 2.38
C SER A 230 -13.42 -10.87 1.10
N TYR A 231 -14.67 -11.32 1.09
CA TYR A 231 -15.24 -12.07 -0.03
C TYR A 231 -16.69 -11.72 -0.31
N ALA A 232 -16.98 -11.43 -1.58
CA ALA A 232 -18.33 -11.31 -2.09
C ALA A 232 -18.60 -12.42 -3.12
N ASN A 233 -19.59 -13.29 -2.81
CA ASN A 233 -20.09 -14.31 -3.73
C ASN A 233 -21.13 -13.69 -4.69
N ILE A 234 -20.65 -12.94 -5.67
CA ILE A 234 -21.48 -12.32 -6.72
C ILE A 234 -20.87 -12.56 -8.10
N ASP A 235 -21.68 -12.36 -9.14
CA ASP A 235 -21.25 -12.46 -10.53
C ASP A 235 -20.18 -11.39 -10.82
N GLY A 236 -18.93 -11.83 -10.77
CA GLY A 236 -17.75 -10.97 -10.85
C GLY A 236 -16.49 -11.80 -11.07
N HIS A 237 -15.45 -11.13 -11.59
CA HIS A 237 -14.14 -11.74 -11.87
C HIS A 237 -12.97 -10.90 -11.34
N SER A 238 -13.22 -10.02 -10.38
CA SER A 238 -12.20 -9.10 -9.86
C SER A 238 -11.68 -9.56 -8.51
N SER A 239 -10.37 -9.46 -8.33
CA SER A 239 -9.71 -9.46 -7.02
C SER A 239 -8.88 -8.19 -6.92
N GLN A 240 -8.87 -7.57 -5.74
CA GLN A 240 -8.00 -6.44 -5.45
C GLN A 240 -7.38 -6.64 -4.08
N GLY A 241 -6.07 -6.47 -4.00
CA GLY A 241 -5.34 -6.49 -2.74
C GLY A 241 -4.09 -5.66 -2.85
N GLY A 242 -3.43 -5.46 -1.73
CA GLY A 242 -2.14 -4.79 -1.64
C GLY A 242 -1.75 -4.56 -0.19
N THR A 243 -0.69 -3.77 -0.03
CA THR A 243 -0.21 -3.29 1.27
C THR A 243 -0.48 -1.80 1.41
N LEU A 244 -0.96 -1.42 2.58
CA LEU A 244 -0.99 -0.05 3.08
C LEU A 244 -0.14 0.00 4.35
N SER A 245 -0.03 1.18 4.97
CA SER A 245 0.82 1.33 6.13
C SER A 245 0.44 0.38 7.27
N ASN A 246 1.28 -0.61 7.55
CA ASN A 246 1.03 -1.69 8.53
C ASN A 246 -0.23 -2.52 8.23
N GLN A 247 -0.60 -2.68 6.96
CA GLN A 247 -1.84 -3.34 6.58
C GLN A 247 -1.66 -4.17 5.31
N ILE A 248 -2.16 -5.40 5.33
CA ILE A 248 -2.32 -6.22 4.13
C ILE A 248 -3.82 -6.40 3.92
N PHE A 249 -4.29 -6.24 2.69
CA PHE A 249 -5.69 -6.51 2.39
C PHE A 249 -5.86 -7.26 1.07
N MET A 250 -6.92 -8.05 1.00
CA MET A 250 -7.38 -8.72 -0.22
C MET A 250 -8.90 -8.81 -0.20
N HIS A 251 -9.51 -8.50 -1.34
CA HIS A 251 -10.93 -8.71 -1.61
C HIS A 251 -11.09 -9.59 -2.85
N TRP A 252 -11.94 -10.62 -2.73
CA TRP A 252 -12.39 -11.42 -3.86
C TRP A 252 -13.85 -11.14 -4.17
N ASN A 253 -14.11 -10.77 -5.41
CA ASN A 253 -15.44 -10.57 -5.94
C ASN A 253 -15.70 -11.61 -7.04
N LEU A 254 -16.07 -12.83 -6.62
CA LEU A 254 -16.08 -14.04 -7.43
C LEU A 254 -17.24 -14.97 -7.04
N ASN A 255 -18.01 -15.49 -7.99
CA ASN A 255 -19.06 -16.47 -7.69
C ASN A 255 -18.56 -17.93 -7.67
N ASN A 256 -17.29 -18.16 -8.03
CA ASN A 256 -16.70 -19.50 -8.18
C ASN A 256 -15.41 -19.69 -7.37
N LEU A 257 -15.24 -18.95 -6.27
CA LEU A 257 -14.02 -19.04 -5.46
C LEU A 257 -13.80 -20.46 -4.90
N SER A 258 -14.87 -21.16 -4.51
CA SER A 258 -14.82 -22.56 -4.05
C SER A 258 -14.31 -23.55 -5.11
N GLU A 259 -14.50 -23.26 -6.40
CA GLU A 259 -13.93 -24.06 -7.48
C GLU A 259 -12.46 -23.71 -7.70
N LYS A 260 -12.13 -22.41 -7.70
CA LYS A 260 -10.76 -21.91 -7.91
C LYS A 260 -9.75 -22.44 -6.89
N VAL A 261 -10.16 -22.68 -5.65
CA VAL A 261 -9.26 -23.25 -4.62
C VAL A 261 -8.86 -24.71 -4.87
N THR A 262 -9.41 -25.36 -5.90
CA THR A 262 -8.93 -26.66 -6.39
C THR A 262 -7.80 -26.54 -7.41
N ASP A 263 -7.60 -25.36 -8.00
CA ASP A 263 -6.50 -25.08 -8.93
C ASP A 263 -5.22 -24.69 -8.17
N ASN A 264 -4.19 -25.54 -8.25
CA ASN A 264 -2.89 -25.26 -7.64
C ASN A 264 -2.25 -23.98 -8.16
N LYS A 265 -2.49 -23.58 -9.41
CA LYS A 265 -1.96 -22.32 -9.94
C LYS A 265 -2.62 -21.13 -9.23
N PHE A 266 -3.91 -21.20 -8.95
CA PHE A 266 -4.60 -20.16 -8.17
C PHE A 266 -4.02 -20.05 -6.76
N LEU A 267 -3.86 -21.17 -6.06
CA LEU A 267 -3.28 -21.20 -4.72
C LEU A 267 -1.85 -20.66 -4.69
N ASN A 268 -1.00 -21.08 -5.63
CA ASN A 268 0.37 -20.60 -5.74
C ASN A 268 0.44 -19.09 -6.04
N ASN A 269 -0.48 -18.56 -6.86
CA ASN A 269 -0.59 -17.12 -7.07
C ASN A 269 -1.02 -16.39 -5.77
N THR A 270 -1.95 -16.97 -5.02
CA THR A 270 -2.44 -16.38 -3.76
C THR A 270 -1.34 -16.34 -2.70
N ILE A 271 -0.59 -17.43 -2.50
CA ILE A 271 0.52 -17.43 -1.52
C ILE A 271 1.69 -16.55 -1.98
N TRP A 272 1.99 -16.49 -3.29
CA TRP A 272 2.97 -15.51 -3.80
C TRP A 272 2.54 -14.08 -3.49
N PHE A 273 1.27 -13.74 -3.72
CA PHE A 273 0.72 -12.43 -3.39
C PHE A 273 0.92 -12.12 -1.91
N PHE A 274 0.52 -13.01 -1.01
CA PHE A 274 0.69 -12.74 0.42
C PHE A 274 2.15 -12.67 0.84
N ALA A 275 3.04 -13.49 0.28
CA ALA A 275 4.47 -13.38 0.54
C ALA A 275 5.05 -12.03 0.07
N HIS A 276 4.59 -11.52 -1.07
CA HIS A 276 4.93 -10.20 -1.58
C HIS A 276 4.43 -9.08 -0.65
N GLU A 277 3.15 -9.11 -0.25
CA GLU A 277 2.58 -8.09 0.64
C GLU A 277 3.21 -8.12 2.04
N VAL A 278 3.49 -9.30 2.59
CA VAL A 278 4.21 -9.41 3.86
C VAL A 278 5.63 -8.82 3.71
N ALA A 279 6.32 -9.05 2.59
CA ALA A 279 7.65 -8.48 2.37
C ALA A 279 7.63 -6.94 2.44
N HIS A 280 6.60 -6.27 1.90
CA HIS A 280 6.45 -4.82 1.98
C HIS A 280 6.41 -4.28 3.42
N LEU A 281 5.85 -5.03 4.36
CA LEU A 281 5.86 -4.64 5.79
C LEU A 281 7.28 -4.48 6.34
N TYR A 282 8.20 -5.35 5.91
CA TYR A 282 9.61 -5.35 6.35
C TYR A 282 10.53 -4.52 5.46
N GLN A 283 10.04 -3.95 4.37
CA GLN A 283 10.84 -3.08 3.50
C GLN A 283 10.94 -1.65 4.02
N ARG A 284 10.20 -1.31 5.07
CA ARG A 284 10.10 0.02 5.65
C ARG A 284 11.22 0.33 6.63
N SER A 285 11.34 1.60 6.97
CA SER A 285 12.27 2.12 7.97
C SER A 285 11.54 2.67 9.19
N SER A 286 12.28 2.98 10.25
CA SER A 286 11.73 3.61 11.46
C SER A 286 11.13 4.99 11.19
N LYS A 287 11.54 5.63 10.08
CA LYS A 287 11.07 6.95 9.63
C LYS A 287 9.99 6.86 8.54
N GLY A 288 9.46 5.67 8.29
CA GLY A 288 8.47 5.41 7.25
C GLY A 288 9.07 4.86 5.97
N ASP A 289 8.47 5.23 4.86
CA ASP A 289 8.72 4.66 3.54
C ASP A 289 10.06 5.13 2.98
N ILE A 290 10.88 4.18 2.49
CA ILE A 290 12.22 4.45 1.93
C ILE A 290 12.31 4.10 0.44
N TYR A 291 11.17 3.80 -0.16
CA TYR A 291 11.04 3.68 -1.59
C TYR A 291 11.03 5.09 -2.17
N GLY A 292 11.96 5.36 -3.08
CA GLY A 292 12.18 6.70 -3.61
C GLY A 292 11.06 7.18 -4.54
N GLU A 293 11.41 7.92 -5.58
CA GLU A 293 10.43 8.43 -6.53
C GLU A 293 9.72 7.31 -7.30
N LYS A 294 8.60 7.62 -7.97
CA LYS A 294 7.82 6.63 -8.77
C LYS A 294 8.66 5.85 -9.79
N HIS A 295 9.72 6.46 -10.32
CA HIS A 295 10.62 5.81 -11.27
C HIS A 295 11.60 4.82 -10.61
N GLU A 296 11.73 4.86 -9.29
CA GLU A 296 12.51 3.94 -8.44
C GLU A 296 11.66 2.78 -7.90
N SER A 297 10.41 2.62 -8.37
CA SER A 297 9.51 1.56 -7.89
C SER A 297 10.06 0.14 -8.07
N TRP A 298 10.99 -0.07 -9.02
CA TRP A 298 11.68 -1.35 -9.18
C TRP A 298 12.42 -1.80 -7.91
N LEU A 299 12.85 -0.85 -7.07
CA LEU A 299 13.62 -1.09 -5.86
C LEU A 299 12.82 -1.81 -4.77
N HIS A 300 11.55 -1.44 -4.57
CA HIS A 300 10.71 -2.06 -3.54
C HIS A 300 9.81 -3.15 -4.11
N GLU A 301 9.16 -2.90 -5.26
CA GLU A 301 8.27 -3.89 -5.88
C GLU A 301 9.03 -5.11 -6.40
N GLY A 302 10.15 -4.88 -7.10
CA GLY A 302 11.01 -5.95 -7.57
C GLY A 302 11.67 -6.72 -6.44
N HIS A 303 12.08 -6.02 -5.38
CA HIS A 303 12.61 -6.65 -4.19
C HIS A 303 11.54 -7.50 -3.49
N ALA A 304 10.31 -7.00 -3.33
CA ALA A 304 9.22 -7.73 -2.68
C ALA A 304 8.89 -9.03 -3.44
N ASP A 305 8.86 -8.96 -4.78
CA ASP A 305 8.71 -10.14 -5.62
C ASP A 305 9.87 -11.14 -5.49
N TRP A 306 11.12 -10.67 -5.37
CA TRP A 306 12.25 -11.57 -5.14
C TRP A 306 12.23 -12.20 -3.74
N LEU A 307 11.87 -11.42 -2.72
CA LEU A 307 11.67 -11.90 -1.35
C LEU A 307 10.54 -12.94 -1.28
N ALA A 308 9.45 -12.73 -2.01
CA ALA A 308 8.37 -13.70 -2.15
C ALA A 308 8.87 -15.00 -2.78
N ALA A 309 9.68 -14.93 -3.85
CA ALA A 309 10.29 -16.11 -4.46
C ALA A 309 11.13 -16.91 -3.46
N LEU A 310 11.99 -16.23 -2.70
CA LEU A 310 12.85 -16.85 -1.68
C LEU A 310 12.03 -17.49 -0.55
N ALA A 311 11.00 -16.80 -0.06
CA ALA A 311 10.11 -17.33 0.98
C ALA A 311 9.36 -18.57 0.49
N LEU A 312 8.85 -18.55 -0.75
CA LEU A 312 8.15 -19.70 -1.32
C LEU A 312 9.06 -20.91 -1.50
N LEU A 313 10.29 -20.70 -1.98
CA LEU A 313 11.25 -21.80 -2.17
C LEU A 313 11.67 -22.45 -0.84
N GLU A 314 11.76 -21.66 0.24
CA GLU A 314 12.11 -22.19 1.57
C GLU A 314 10.91 -22.85 2.28
N LEU A 315 9.80 -22.13 2.38
CA LEU A 315 8.67 -22.52 3.22
C LEU A 315 7.71 -23.49 2.51
N TYR A 316 7.70 -23.48 1.18
CA TYR A 316 6.80 -24.28 0.33
C TYR A 316 7.56 -24.91 -0.85
N PRO A 317 8.49 -25.87 -0.61
CA PRO A 317 9.36 -26.41 -1.66
C PRO A 317 8.63 -27.01 -2.87
N GLU A 318 7.38 -27.44 -2.70
CA GLU A 318 6.48 -27.90 -3.77
C GLU A 318 6.16 -26.80 -4.81
N THR A 319 6.37 -25.53 -4.46
CA THR A 319 6.15 -24.38 -5.35
C THR A 319 7.34 -24.11 -6.27
N SER A 320 8.45 -24.85 -6.16
CA SER A 320 9.68 -24.63 -6.94
C SER A 320 9.46 -24.52 -8.45
N GLU A 321 8.66 -25.41 -9.05
CA GLU A 321 8.32 -25.35 -10.47
C GLU A 321 7.49 -24.09 -10.81
N TYR A 322 6.55 -23.72 -9.93
CA TYR A 322 5.75 -22.50 -10.08
C TYR A 322 6.64 -21.25 -10.05
N VAL A 323 7.56 -21.16 -9.08
CA VAL A 323 8.50 -20.05 -8.92
C VAL A 323 9.39 -19.93 -10.16
N ALA A 324 9.99 -21.04 -10.62
CA ALA A 324 10.82 -21.06 -11.82
C ALA A 324 10.03 -20.60 -13.07
N ASN A 325 8.81 -21.08 -13.25
CA ASN A 325 7.93 -20.68 -14.35
C ASN A 325 7.55 -19.19 -14.28
N LYS A 326 7.31 -18.66 -13.08
CA LYS A 326 6.98 -17.24 -12.89
C LYS A 326 8.17 -16.34 -13.21
N ILE A 327 9.38 -16.67 -12.74
CA ILE A 327 10.62 -15.95 -13.06
C ILE A 327 10.89 -15.97 -14.58
N ASN A 328 10.71 -17.12 -15.23
CA ASN A 328 10.88 -17.22 -16.69
C ASN A 328 9.89 -16.33 -17.45
N ARG A 329 8.64 -16.23 -16.99
CA ARG A 329 7.66 -15.30 -17.56
C ARG A 329 8.04 -13.84 -17.31
N PHE A 330 8.55 -13.51 -16.13
CA PHE A 330 9.02 -12.16 -15.80
C PHE A 330 10.20 -11.76 -16.69
N ARG A 331 11.15 -12.68 -16.94
CA ARG A 331 12.25 -12.45 -17.89
C ARG A 331 11.76 -12.09 -19.29
N LYS A 332 10.85 -12.89 -19.86
CA LYS A 332 10.27 -12.62 -21.19
C LYS A 332 9.54 -11.28 -21.25
N HIS A 333 8.79 -10.97 -20.19
CA HIS A 333 8.01 -9.73 -20.10
C HIS A 333 8.89 -8.49 -19.97
N CYS A 334 9.89 -8.55 -19.08
CA CYS A 334 10.89 -7.51 -18.92
C CYS A 334 11.66 -7.27 -20.22
N SER A 335 12.14 -8.34 -20.87
CA SER A 335 12.82 -8.27 -22.17
C SER A 335 12.00 -7.54 -23.23
N THR A 336 10.71 -7.90 -23.34
CA THR A 336 9.78 -7.25 -24.28
C THR A 336 9.58 -5.76 -23.95
N GLY A 337 9.52 -5.40 -22.66
CA GLY A 337 9.42 -4.01 -22.21
C GLY A 337 10.65 -3.18 -22.56
N LEU A 338 11.83 -3.63 -22.16
CA LEU A 338 13.11 -2.91 -22.29
C LEU A 338 13.57 -2.75 -23.76
N GLY A 339 13.04 -3.57 -24.67
CA GLY A 339 13.24 -3.39 -26.11
C GLY A 339 12.56 -2.13 -26.68
N ASN A 340 11.64 -1.51 -25.92
CA ASN A 340 10.87 -0.35 -26.38
C ASN A 340 11.36 0.97 -25.75
N PHE A 341 11.64 0.98 -24.45
CA PHE A 341 12.05 2.16 -23.67
C PHE A 341 12.81 1.73 -22.40
N PRO A 342 13.61 2.62 -21.78
CA PRO A 342 14.29 2.38 -20.50
C PRO A 342 13.33 2.08 -19.34
N LEU A 343 13.75 1.28 -18.35
CA LEU A 343 12.90 0.99 -17.17
C LEU A 343 12.49 2.26 -16.43
N VAL A 344 13.36 3.28 -16.35
CA VAL A 344 13.08 4.56 -15.69
C VAL A 344 11.86 5.27 -16.28
N GLU A 345 11.55 5.07 -17.57
CA GLU A 345 10.37 5.64 -18.25
C GLU A 345 9.09 4.81 -18.06
N ALA A 346 9.13 3.66 -17.38
CA ALA A 346 8.02 2.72 -17.37
C ALA A 346 6.73 3.30 -16.80
N ALA A 347 6.79 4.09 -15.71
CA ALA A 347 5.65 4.81 -15.16
C ALA A 347 5.01 5.75 -16.19
N ASP A 348 5.83 6.54 -16.90
CA ASP A 348 5.38 7.53 -17.89
C ASP A 348 4.73 6.86 -19.11
N LYS A 349 5.12 5.62 -19.43
CA LYS A 349 4.48 4.80 -20.46
C LYS A 349 3.28 4.00 -19.95
N GLY A 350 2.90 4.16 -18.69
CA GLY A 350 1.81 3.39 -18.06
C GLY A 350 2.13 1.90 -17.88
N ARG A 351 3.41 1.54 -17.84
CA ARG A 351 3.94 0.17 -17.77
C ARG A 351 4.59 -0.15 -16.42
N PHE A 352 3.89 0.19 -15.34
CA PHE A 352 4.32 -0.09 -13.95
C PHE A 352 4.65 -1.57 -13.70
N ASP A 353 4.02 -2.48 -14.44
CA ASP A 353 4.31 -3.91 -14.44
C ASP A 353 5.80 -4.24 -14.70
N LEU A 354 6.53 -3.37 -15.39
CA LEU A 354 7.96 -3.56 -15.62
C LEU A 354 8.80 -3.37 -14.35
N TYR A 355 8.36 -2.54 -13.39
CA TYR A 355 9.06 -2.39 -12.11
C TYR A 355 9.06 -3.68 -11.30
N TYR A 356 7.97 -4.45 -11.33
CA TYR A 356 7.89 -5.77 -10.75
C TYR A 356 8.79 -6.77 -11.48
N THR A 357 8.58 -6.91 -12.80
CA THR A 357 9.24 -7.97 -13.58
C THR A 357 10.74 -7.74 -13.77
N CYS A 358 11.17 -6.53 -14.13
CA CYS A 358 12.59 -6.20 -14.26
C CYS A 358 13.26 -6.03 -12.91
N GLY A 359 12.57 -5.40 -11.94
CA GLY A 359 13.09 -5.26 -10.58
C GLY A 359 13.39 -6.62 -9.94
N LEU A 360 12.50 -7.62 -10.06
CA LEU A 360 12.78 -8.97 -9.56
C LEU A 360 14.09 -9.53 -10.13
N LEU A 361 14.36 -9.33 -11.42
CA LEU A 361 15.56 -9.87 -12.08
C LEU A 361 16.83 -9.14 -11.61
N ILE A 362 16.74 -7.83 -11.38
CA ILE A 362 17.83 -7.04 -10.79
C ILE A 362 18.15 -7.56 -9.38
N HIS A 363 17.13 -7.72 -8.53
CA HIS A 363 17.32 -8.21 -7.16
C HIS A 363 17.80 -9.67 -7.12
N GLN A 364 17.31 -10.51 -8.03
CA GLN A 364 17.80 -11.88 -8.21
C GLN A 364 19.29 -11.91 -8.55
N ALA A 365 19.72 -11.11 -9.53
CA ALA A 365 21.13 -11.04 -9.95
C ALA A 365 22.03 -10.64 -8.78
N ILE A 366 21.65 -9.58 -8.04
CA ILE A 366 22.39 -9.14 -6.86
C ILE A 366 22.47 -10.25 -5.80
N ASP A 367 21.34 -10.88 -5.46
CA ASP A 367 21.31 -11.93 -4.43
C ASP A 367 22.21 -13.12 -4.79
N LEU A 368 22.15 -13.59 -6.03
CA LEU A 368 22.96 -14.71 -6.50
C LEU A 368 24.46 -14.39 -6.41
N THR A 369 24.89 -13.22 -6.89
CA THR A 369 26.30 -12.79 -6.79
C THR A 369 26.75 -12.62 -5.33
N LEU A 370 25.90 -12.09 -4.45
CA LEU A 370 26.22 -11.96 -3.02
C LEU A 370 26.43 -13.34 -2.37
N ARG A 371 25.56 -14.30 -2.68
CA ARG A 371 25.63 -15.67 -2.14
C ARG A 371 26.84 -16.44 -2.65
N GLU A 372 27.22 -16.29 -3.92
CA GLU A 372 28.43 -16.90 -4.48
C GLU A 372 29.71 -16.43 -3.76
N LYS A 373 29.73 -15.16 -3.31
CA LYS A 373 30.83 -14.62 -2.50
C LYS A 373 30.80 -15.07 -1.03
N GLY A 374 29.76 -15.79 -0.61
CA GLY A 374 29.70 -16.59 0.61
C GLY A 374 29.64 -15.80 1.93
N LYS A 375 29.29 -14.51 1.92
CA LYS A 375 29.31 -13.67 3.13
C LYS A 375 28.02 -12.90 3.40
N LYS A 376 27.16 -12.70 2.40
CA LYS A 376 25.97 -11.84 2.46
C LYS A 376 24.92 -12.34 1.47
N ASP A 377 23.73 -11.80 1.60
CA ASP A 377 22.56 -12.05 0.74
C ASP A 377 21.76 -10.76 0.56
N ILE A 378 20.66 -10.84 -0.19
CA ILE A 378 19.79 -9.69 -0.42
C ILE A 378 19.20 -9.10 0.86
N TYR A 379 18.90 -9.94 1.87
CA TYR A 379 18.40 -9.48 3.17
C TYR A 379 19.42 -8.59 3.87
N SER A 380 20.67 -9.05 3.93
CA SER A 380 21.78 -8.29 4.49
C SER A 380 21.99 -6.97 3.77
N LEU A 381 21.83 -6.95 2.44
CA LEU A 381 21.99 -5.72 1.63
C LEU A 381 20.87 -4.75 1.94
N TRP A 382 19.64 -5.23 2.02
CA TRP A 382 18.50 -4.39 2.34
C TRP A 382 18.65 -3.78 3.73
N VAL A 383 19.02 -4.57 4.75
CA VAL A 383 19.26 -4.07 6.12
C VAL A 383 20.28 -2.92 6.13
N ASP A 384 21.39 -3.04 5.41
CA ASP A 384 22.40 -1.97 5.32
C ASP A 384 21.90 -0.75 4.54
N PHE A 385 21.21 -0.98 3.41
CA PHE A 385 20.54 0.07 2.65
C PHE A 385 19.58 0.89 3.52
N ARG A 386 18.69 0.23 4.27
CA ARG A 386 17.73 0.92 5.17
C ARG A 386 18.43 1.84 6.16
N MET A 387 19.49 1.35 6.80
CA MET A 387 20.27 2.13 7.78
C MET A 387 20.93 3.38 7.18
N GLN A 388 21.25 3.38 5.88
CA GLN A 388 21.82 4.57 5.22
C GLN A 388 20.75 5.49 4.63
N ALA A 389 19.69 4.92 4.07
CA ALA A 389 18.56 5.69 3.53
C ALA A 389 17.93 6.61 4.59
N GLU A 390 17.97 6.23 5.87
CA GLU A 390 17.50 7.05 6.99
C GLU A 390 18.39 8.26 7.34
N LYS A 391 19.63 8.32 6.84
CA LYS A 391 20.65 9.32 7.25
C LYS A 391 20.81 10.51 6.30
N GLY A 392 20.25 10.46 5.10
CA GLY A 392 20.43 11.52 4.11
C GLY A 392 19.33 11.58 3.05
N ASP A 393 19.40 12.64 2.24
CA ASP A 393 18.42 12.96 1.20
C ASP A 393 18.85 12.47 -0.20
N GLU A 394 19.89 11.63 -0.26
CA GLU A 394 20.33 11.00 -1.51
C GLU A 394 19.24 10.09 -2.08
N LYS A 395 19.23 9.96 -3.41
CA LYS A 395 18.29 9.09 -4.13
C LYS A 395 18.43 7.66 -3.63
N ARG A 396 17.29 7.02 -3.40
CA ARG A 396 17.23 5.71 -2.73
C ARG A 396 17.90 4.62 -3.58
N SER A 397 17.71 4.68 -4.90
CA SER A 397 18.40 3.81 -5.86
C SER A 397 19.91 4.01 -5.87
N GLU A 398 20.41 5.24 -5.73
CA GLU A 398 21.86 5.53 -5.70
C GLU A 398 22.52 4.94 -4.45
N ILE A 399 21.90 5.11 -3.28
CA ILE A 399 22.35 4.48 -2.03
C ILE A 399 22.36 2.96 -2.20
N PHE A 400 21.26 2.38 -2.68
CA PHE A 400 21.16 0.92 -2.85
C PHE A 400 22.22 0.37 -3.81
N LEU A 401 22.39 0.99 -4.99
CA LEU A 401 23.36 0.55 -6.00
C LEU A 401 24.81 0.74 -5.54
N SER A 402 25.12 1.81 -4.80
CA SER A 402 26.44 2.02 -4.17
C SER A 402 26.79 0.87 -3.20
N HIS A 403 25.82 0.44 -2.39
CA HIS A 403 26.00 -0.66 -1.46
C HIS A 403 26.09 -2.01 -2.17
N ALA A 404 25.27 -2.21 -3.21
CA ALA A 404 25.36 -3.39 -4.07
C ALA A 404 26.77 -3.48 -4.69
N GLU A 405 27.27 -2.41 -5.31
CA GLU A 405 28.59 -2.33 -5.94
C GLU A 405 29.70 -2.73 -4.98
N LYS A 406 29.68 -2.19 -3.76
CA LYS A 406 30.66 -2.48 -2.72
C LYS A 406 30.73 -3.96 -2.36
N TRP A 407 29.61 -4.68 -2.46
CA TRP A 407 29.51 -6.08 -2.02
C TRP A 407 29.52 -7.07 -3.19
N THR A 408 29.19 -6.62 -4.40
CA THR A 408 29.24 -7.36 -5.66
C THR A 408 30.41 -6.83 -6.50
N SER A 409 30.17 -6.05 -7.54
CA SER A 409 31.19 -5.46 -8.42
C SER A 409 30.62 -4.23 -9.15
N GLU A 410 31.53 -3.33 -9.55
CA GLU A 410 31.23 -2.20 -10.44
C GLU A 410 30.62 -2.68 -11.77
N ASP A 411 31.14 -3.78 -12.30
CA ASP A 411 30.70 -4.40 -13.54
C ASP A 411 29.23 -4.87 -13.49
N LEU A 412 28.80 -5.53 -12.40
CA LEU A 412 27.40 -5.92 -12.22
C LEU A 412 26.49 -4.68 -12.11
N VAL A 413 26.90 -3.67 -11.33
CA VAL A 413 26.09 -2.47 -11.14
C VAL A 413 25.98 -1.65 -12.42
N ASN A 414 27.02 -1.61 -13.26
CA ASN A 414 26.95 -0.98 -14.57
C ASN A 414 25.96 -1.69 -15.51
N ARG A 415 25.89 -3.03 -15.50
CA ARG A 415 24.85 -3.77 -16.23
C ARG A 415 23.45 -3.47 -15.70
N ILE A 416 23.29 -3.35 -14.38
CA ILE A 416 22.00 -2.97 -13.77
C ILE A 416 21.59 -1.56 -14.20
N LYS A 417 22.52 -0.60 -14.20
CA LYS A 417 22.27 0.76 -14.70
C LYS A 417 21.88 0.76 -16.18
N GLU A 418 22.50 -0.07 -17.01
CA GLU A 418 22.10 -0.23 -18.41
C GLU A 418 20.63 -0.67 -18.53
N VAL A 419 20.20 -1.64 -17.71
CA VAL A 419 18.82 -2.12 -17.65
C VAL A 419 17.85 -1.01 -17.20
N ILE A 420 18.27 -0.16 -16.27
CA ILE A 420 17.43 0.89 -15.70
C ILE A 420 17.29 2.09 -16.66
N GLU A 421 18.41 2.53 -17.22
CA GLU A 421 18.55 3.85 -17.86
C GLU A 421 18.55 3.78 -19.39
N SER A 422 18.80 2.60 -19.98
CA SER A 422 18.94 2.45 -21.43
C SER A 422 17.82 1.64 -22.06
N LYS A 423 17.45 2.03 -23.28
CA LYS A 423 16.67 1.17 -24.18
C LYS A 423 17.60 0.11 -24.73
N LEU A 424 17.29 -1.16 -24.47
CA LEU A 424 18.17 -2.27 -24.84
C LEU A 424 17.93 -2.71 -26.28
N SER A 425 19.02 -2.82 -27.06
CA SER A 425 18.97 -3.34 -28.44
C SER A 425 18.82 -4.86 -28.50
N ASN A 426 19.31 -5.55 -27.47
CA ASN A 426 19.13 -6.99 -27.27
C ASN A 426 18.82 -7.30 -25.79
N PRO A 427 17.58 -7.04 -25.35
CA PRO A 427 17.20 -7.16 -23.94
C PRO A 427 17.41 -8.58 -23.38
N ASP A 428 17.12 -9.62 -24.16
CA ASP A 428 17.30 -11.02 -23.74
C ASP A 428 18.76 -11.31 -23.35
N LYS A 429 19.71 -10.86 -24.18
CA LYS A 429 21.14 -11.02 -23.89
C LYS A 429 21.52 -10.27 -22.62
N THR A 430 21.18 -8.99 -22.51
CA THR A 430 21.53 -8.20 -21.32
C THR A 430 20.95 -8.80 -20.04
N LEU A 431 19.70 -9.28 -20.06
CA LEU A 431 19.06 -9.90 -18.89
C LEU A 431 19.65 -11.27 -18.52
N ILE A 432 20.16 -12.04 -19.49
CA ILE A 432 20.90 -13.28 -19.20
C ILE A 432 22.23 -12.93 -18.51
N HIS A 433 22.97 -11.97 -19.07
CA HIS A 433 24.25 -11.49 -18.54
C HIS A 433 24.15 -10.81 -17.16
N LEU A 434 22.94 -10.50 -16.65
CA LEU A 434 22.77 -10.07 -15.26
C LEU A 434 23.03 -11.21 -14.28
N VAL A 435 22.64 -12.44 -14.64
CA VAL A 435 22.63 -13.59 -13.74
C VAL A 435 23.78 -14.55 -14.05
N THR A 436 24.33 -14.50 -15.26
CA THR A 436 25.47 -15.32 -15.70
C THR A 436 26.60 -14.42 -16.19
N ASP A 437 27.84 -14.75 -15.87
CA ASP A 437 29.03 -14.04 -16.40
C ASP A 437 29.32 -14.34 -17.89
N GLU A 438 28.47 -15.14 -18.55
CA GLU A 438 28.58 -15.54 -19.97
C GLU A 438 27.86 -14.60 -20.94
#